data_AF-A0A1X2FA25-F1
#
_entry.id   AF-A0A1X2FA25-F1
#
_cell.length_a   1.000
_cell.length_b   1.000
_cell.length_c   1.000
_cell.angle_alpha   90.00
_cell.angle_beta   90.00
_cell.angle_gamma   90.00
#
_symmetry.space_group_name_H-M   'P 1'
#
loop_
_entity.id
_entity.type
_entity.pdbx_description
1 polymer ?
#
loop_
_entity_poly.entity_id
_entity_poly.type
_entity_poly.pdbx_seq_one_letter_code
_entity_poly.pdbx_strand_id
1 'polypeptide(L)'
;MSRGPGALQRHVLGALWSRGESDCYDIGALSDLFPSHYLDQCTVLHARWRWYTIDLLGLVAFGEPRSRRVSAHRAVRSLARAHRVQIVDQCPYDDPFLAQVDYYGNQFGGIDLAEVNQYVDPRWPGRQGRHLWFRLPPPMTDYVPDDDQLIRLELLQEGFIPEAFDEFMGTIDRKRAWDSDTGRYLQWLLCGSPTAT
;
A
#
# COMPACT_ATOMS: atom_id res chain seq x y z
N MET A 1 12.54 -7.75 34.18
CA MET A 1 12.38 -8.74 33.09
C MET A 1 11.11 -8.42 32.32
N SER A 2 11.19 -7.87 31.11
CA SER A 2 9.98 -7.76 30.28
C SER A 2 9.63 -9.16 29.79
N ARG A 3 8.42 -9.63 30.11
CA ARG A 3 7.85 -10.78 29.42
C ARG A 3 7.83 -10.39 27.94
N GLY A 4 8.41 -11.22 27.07
CA GLY A 4 8.49 -10.95 25.62
C GLY A 4 7.12 -10.73 24.98
N PRO A 5 7.06 -10.50 23.65
CA PRO A 5 5.83 -10.12 22.99
C PRO A 5 4.69 -11.10 23.29
N GLY A 6 3.52 -10.59 23.66
CA GLY A 6 2.32 -11.40 23.89
C GLY A 6 1.82 -12.08 22.60
N ALA A 7 0.88 -13.03 22.72
CA ALA A 7 0.40 -13.81 21.58
C ALA A 7 -0.08 -12.93 20.40
N LEU A 8 -0.88 -11.90 20.68
CA LEU A 8 -1.37 -10.98 19.64
C LEU A 8 -0.26 -10.12 19.01
N GLN A 9 0.75 -9.73 19.80
CA GLN A 9 1.90 -8.98 19.28
C GLN A 9 2.74 -9.85 18.34
N ARG A 10 2.96 -11.13 18.71
CA ARG A 10 3.64 -12.09 17.82
C ARG A 10 2.84 -12.34 16.55
N HIS A 11 1.51 -12.37 16.64
CA HIS A 11 0.66 -12.52 15.45
C HIS A 11 0.76 -11.32 14.50
N VAL A 12 0.68 -10.09 15.02
CA VAL A 12 0.89 -8.85 14.23
C VAL A 12 2.23 -8.89 13.51
N LEU A 13 3.29 -9.19 14.26
CA LEU A 13 4.64 -9.25 13.73
C LEU A 13 4.80 -10.36 12.68
N GLY A 14 4.30 -11.56 12.95
CA GLY A 14 4.35 -12.68 12.01
C GLY A 14 3.60 -12.39 10.71
N ALA A 15 2.44 -11.71 10.78
CA ALA A 15 1.70 -11.28 9.60
C ALA A 15 2.49 -10.26 8.76
N LEU A 16 3.11 -9.27 9.41
CA LEU A 16 3.94 -8.28 8.71
C LEU A 16 5.18 -8.92 8.06
N TRP A 17 5.87 -9.82 8.76
CA TRP A 17 7.03 -10.53 8.21
C TRP A 17 6.64 -11.40 7.02
N SER A 18 5.57 -12.20 7.16
CA SER A 18 5.06 -13.00 6.06
C SER A 18 4.72 -12.15 4.85
N ARG A 19 4.04 -11.01 5.04
CA ARG A 19 3.77 -10.07 3.93
C ARG A 19 5.04 -9.48 3.34
N GLY A 20 6.01 -9.08 4.15
CA GLY A 20 7.27 -8.53 3.67
C GLY A 20 8.08 -9.52 2.83
N GLU A 21 7.93 -10.83 3.06
CA GLU A 21 8.59 -11.89 2.29
C GLU A 21 7.82 -12.29 1.03
N SER A 22 6.49 -12.22 1.04
CA SER A 22 5.67 -12.80 -0.03
C SER A 22 4.88 -11.79 -0.87
N ASP A 23 4.79 -10.52 -0.46
CA ASP A 23 4.03 -9.52 -1.20
C ASP A 23 4.84 -9.00 -2.39
N CYS A 24 4.59 -9.60 -3.55
CA CYS A 24 5.27 -9.30 -4.79
C CYS A 24 4.28 -9.20 -5.96
N TYR A 25 4.70 -8.58 -7.05
CA TYR A 25 3.89 -8.43 -8.26
C TYR A 25 4.77 -8.53 -9.50
N ASP A 26 4.31 -9.35 -10.44
CA ASP A 26 4.95 -9.51 -11.75
C ASP A 26 4.57 -8.33 -12.65
N ILE A 27 5.57 -7.51 -12.97
CA ILE A 27 5.46 -6.35 -13.85
C ILE A 27 5.93 -6.65 -15.28
N GLY A 28 6.33 -7.89 -15.59
CA GLY A 28 6.90 -8.26 -16.88
C GLY A 28 5.96 -8.03 -18.07
N ALA A 29 4.65 -8.04 -17.83
CA ALA A 29 3.63 -7.74 -18.84
C ALA A 29 3.24 -6.24 -18.90
N LEU A 30 3.79 -5.38 -18.04
CA LEU A 30 3.41 -3.97 -17.91
C LEU A 30 4.37 -3.05 -18.67
N SER A 31 4.64 -3.34 -19.95
CA SER A 31 5.53 -2.53 -20.80
C SER A 31 5.10 -1.07 -20.93
N ASP A 32 3.81 -0.79 -20.76
CA ASP A 32 3.25 0.55 -20.90
C ASP A 32 3.43 1.38 -19.62
N LEU A 33 3.82 0.74 -18.51
CA LEU A 33 4.08 1.36 -17.21
C LEU A 33 5.56 1.44 -16.88
N PHE A 34 6.37 0.56 -17.47
CA PHE A 34 7.77 0.42 -17.15
C PHE A 34 8.61 0.47 -18.42
N PRO A 35 9.64 1.32 -18.47
CA PRO A 35 10.58 1.33 -19.59
C PRO A 35 11.22 -0.05 -19.81
N SER A 36 11.45 -0.42 -21.07
CA SER A 36 12.01 -1.73 -21.43
C SER A 36 13.33 -2.04 -20.70
N HIS A 37 14.25 -1.07 -20.62
CA HIS A 37 15.53 -1.23 -19.92
C HIS A 37 15.39 -1.52 -18.42
N TYR A 38 14.27 -1.13 -17.82
CA TYR A 38 13.95 -1.46 -16.43
C TYR A 38 13.47 -2.91 -16.33
N LEU A 39 12.56 -3.32 -17.23
CA LEU A 39 12.03 -4.68 -17.29
C LEU A 39 13.10 -5.74 -17.62
N ASP A 40 14.13 -5.37 -18.37
CA ASP A 40 15.30 -6.23 -18.63
C ASP A 40 16.08 -6.60 -17.35
N GLN A 41 15.99 -5.76 -16.31
CA GLN A 41 16.69 -5.92 -15.04
C GLN A 41 15.78 -6.46 -13.94
N CYS A 42 14.49 -6.13 -13.99
CA CYS A 42 13.54 -6.41 -12.93
C CYS A 42 12.14 -6.64 -13.50
N THR A 43 11.65 -7.87 -13.40
CA THR A 43 10.26 -8.21 -13.77
C THR A 43 9.34 -8.40 -12.57
N VAL A 44 9.85 -8.33 -11.34
CA VAL A 44 9.06 -8.53 -10.12
C VAL A 44 9.34 -7.42 -9.14
N LEU A 45 8.30 -6.74 -8.69
CA LEU A 45 8.39 -5.79 -7.59
C LEU A 45 8.02 -6.45 -6.27
N HIS A 46 8.59 -5.95 -5.18
CA HIS A 46 8.33 -6.40 -3.82
C HIS A 46 7.83 -5.26 -2.94
N ALA A 47 6.96 -5.56 -1.98
CA ALA A 47 6.38 -4.58 -1.08
C ALA A 47 6.80 -4.84 0.38
N ARG A 48 8.11 -4.84 0.62
CA ARG A 48 8.73 -5.31 1.88
C ARG A 48 8.30 -4.49 3.10
N TRP A 49 8.05 -3.20 2.89
CA TRP A 49 7.73 -2.23 3.95
C TRP A 49 6.43 -1.48 3.68
N ARG A 50 5.44 -2.14 3.08
CA ARG A 50 4.10 -1.59 2.86
C ARG A 50 3.45 -1.17 4.19
N TRP A 51 2.71 -0.07 4.13
CA TRP A 51 1.83 0.36 5.21
C TRP A 51 0.52 -0.43 5.22
N TYR A 52 0.12 -0.90 6.39
CA TYR A 52 -1.14 -1.63 6.58
C TYR A 52 -2.00 -1.00 7.66
N THR A 53 -3.31 -1.21 7.55
CA THR A 53 -4.23 -1.17 8.69
C THR A 53 -4.45 -2.58 9.23
N ILE A 54 -5.12 -2.70 10.39
CA ILE A 54 -5.43 -4.03 10.95
C ILE A 54 -6.35 -4.85 10.03
N ASP A 55 -7.17 -4.15 9.23
CA ASP A 55 -8.08 -4.73 8.26
C ASP A 55 -7.34 -5.19 7.01
N LEU A 56 -6.53 -4.31 6.40
CA LEU A 56 -5.74 -4.62 5.20
C LEU A 56 -4.76 -5.76 5.44
N LEU A 57 -4.18 -5.84 6.65
CA LEU A 57 -3.30 -6.95 7.02
C LEU A 57 -4.06 -8.25 7.31
N GLY A 58 -5.39 -8.22 7.44
CA GLY A 58 -6.22 -9.38 7.75
C GLY A 58 -6.12 -9.83 9.22
N LEU A 59 -5.72 -8.95 10.14
CA LEU A 59 -5.63 -9.28 11.57
C LEU A 59 -6.99 -9.35 12.25
N VAL A 60 -8.01 -8.74 11.64
CA VAL A 60 -9.39 -8.74 12.11
C VAL A 60 -10.30 -8.93 10.91
N ALA A 61 -11.16 -9.95 10.95
CA ALA A 61 -12.08 -10.21 9.85
C ALA A 61 -13.23 -9.19 9.79
N PHE A 62 -13.87 -9.10 8.62
CA PHE A 62 -15.10 -8.35 8.46
C PHE A 62 -16.20 -8.92 9.38
N GLY A 63 -16.89 -8.06 10.12
CA GLY A 63 -17.93 -8.47 11.08
C GLY A 63 -17.42 -8.85 12.48
N GLU A 64 -16.10 -8.90 12.72
CA GLU A 64 -15.59 -9.17 14.08
C GLU A 64 -15.95 -8.06 15.09
N PRO A 65 -16.16 -8.41 16.38
CA PRO A 65 -16.52 -7.44 17.41
C PRO A 65 -15.50 -6.31 17.58
N ARG A 66 -15.99 -5.13 17.95
CA ARG A 66 -15.16 -3.95 18.25
C ARG A 66 -14.03 -4.25 19.25
N SER A 67 -14.25 -5.16 20.21
CA SER A 67 -13.24 -5.55 21.21
C SER A 67 -11.98 -6.17 20.58
N ARG A 68 -12.12 -6.92 19.48
CA ARG A 68 -11.01 -7.51 18.72
C ARG A 68 -10.17 -6.43 18.05
N ARG A 69 -10.81 -5.47 17.39
CA ARG A 69 -10.17 -4.28 16.79
C ARG A 69 -9.40 -3.47 17.83
N VAL A 70 -10.02 -3.18 18.98
CA VAL A 70 -9.37 -2.46 20.08
C VAL A 70 -8.14 -3.22 20.59
N SER A 71 -8.24 -4.55 20.71
CA SER A 71 -7.11 -5.40 21.14
C SER A 71 -5.97 -5.39 20.13
N ALA A 72 -6.28 -5.49 18.83
CA ALA A 72 -5.29 -5.40 17.75
C ALA A 72 -4.57 -4.03 17.75
N HIS A 73 -5.32 -2.93 17.83
CA HIS A 73 -4.72 -1.59 17.93
C HIS A 73 -3.84 -1.43 19.18
N ARG A 74 -4.24 -1.99 20.33
CA ARG A 74 -3.41 -1.99 21.55
C ARG A 74 -2.12 -2.77 21.35
N ALA A 75 -2.18 -3.93 20.69
CA ALA A 75 -0.99 -4.71 20.36
C ALA A 75 -0.03 -3.95 19.44
N VAL A 76 -0.54 -3.34 18.35
CA VAL A 76 0.24 -2.50 17.42
C VAL A 76 0.90 -1.33 18.17
N ARG A 77 0.13 -0.57 18.96
CA ARG A 77 0.68 0.56 19.74
C ARG A 77 1.75 0.10 20.74
N SER A 78 1.58 -1.07 21.34
CA SER A 78 2.59 -1.62 22.26
C SER A 78 3.86 -2.07 21.53
N LEU A 79 3.74 -2.60 20.31
CA LEU A 79 4.90 -2.90 19.45
C LEU A 79 5.62 -1.62 19.02
N ALA A 80 4.88 -0.58 18.70
CA ALA A 80 5.43 0.73 18.32
C ALA A 80 6.23 1.36 19.46
N ARG A 81 5.69 1.32 20.69
CA ARG A 81 6.41 1.76 21.91
C ARG A 81 7.70 0.98 22.16
N ALA A 82 7.78 -0.25 21.66
CA ALA A 82 8.97 -1.08 21.74
C ALA A 82 9.86 -0.97 20.48
N HIS A 83 9.59 0.01 19.60
CA HIS A 83 10.29 0.25 18.33
C HIS A 83 10.34 -0.97 17.39
N ARG A 84 9.34 -1.85 17.46
CA ARG A 84 9.24 -3.04 16.59
C ARG A 84 8.48 -2.78 15.30
N VAL A 85 7.63 -1.75 15.28
CA VAL A 85 6.86 -1.30 14.12
C VAL A 85 6.83 0.23 14.10
N GLN A 86 6.71 0.81 12.92
CA GLN A 86 6.38 2.23 12.75
C GLN A 86 4.86 2.39 12.74
N ILE A 87 4.35 3.53 13.23
CA ILE A 87 2.93 3.86 13.18
C ILE A 87 2.71 5.30 12.73
N VAL A 88 1.63 5.55 12.00
CA VAL A 88 1.08 6.87 11.71
C VAL A 88 -0.45 6.84 11.84
N ASP A 89 -1.06 7.98 12.17
CA ASP A 89 -2.52 8.12 12.35
C ASP A 89 -3.22 8.85 11.20
N GLN A 90 -2.46 9.23 10.18
CA GLN A 90 -2.91 9.75 8.88
C GLN A 90 -2.59 8.75 7.77
N CYS A 91 -3.21 8.91 6.60
CA CYS A 91 -2.85 8.15 5.41
C CYS A 91 -1.35 8.34 5.11
N PRO A 92 -0.55 7.27 4.99
CA PRO A 92 0.89 7.36 4.76
C PRO A 92 1.25 7.57 3.29
N TYR A 93 0.26 7.51 2.41
CA TYR A 93 0.41 7.82 1.00
C TYR A 93 0.11 9.30 0.83
N ASP A 94 1.12 10.09 0.47
CA ASP A 94 0.93 11.52 0.17
C ASP A 94 0.15 11.69 -1.15
N ASP A 95 0.08 12.93 -1.62
CA ASP A 95 -0.64 13.34 -2.82
C ASP A 95 0.20 13.45 -4.13
N PRO A 96 1.00 12.46 -4.59
CA PRO A 96 0.97 12.05 -6.01
C PRO A 96 -0.43 11.84 -6.57
N PHE A 97 -1.32 11.36 -5.70
CA PHE A 97 -2.64 10.88 -6.04
C PHE A 97 -3.69 12.00 -6.03
N LEU A 98 -3.32 13.25 -5.71
CA LEU A 98 -4.16 14.39 -6.08
C LEU A 98 -3.88 14.81 -7.50
N ALA A 99 -4.89 15.42 -8.12
CA ALA A 99 -4.70 16.12 -9.37
C ALA A 99 -3.63 17.20 -9.22
N GLN A 100 -2.59 17.08 -10.03
CA GLN A 100 -1.55 18.09 -10.20
C GLN A 100 -2.08 19.21 -11.09
N VAL A 101 -1.44 20.37 -11.02
CA VAL A 101 -1.81 21.52 -11.87
C VAL A 101 -0.72 21.73 -12.89
N ASP A 102 -1.07 21.70 -14.18
CA ASP A 102 -0.11 21.92 -15.26
C ASP A 102 0.31 23.40 -15.33
N TYR A 103 1.26 23.72 -16.22
CA TYR A 103 1.70 25.09 -16.45
C TYR A 103 0.54 26.04 -16.86
N TYR A 104 -0.53 25.51 -17.43
CA TYR A 104 -1.71 26.26 -17.88
C TYR A 104 -2.81 26.36 -16.81
N GLY A 105 -2.61 25.79 -15.62
CA GLY A 105 -3.59 25.81 -14.55
C GLY A 105 -4.64 24.69 -14.61
N ASN A 106 -4.50 23.73 -15.52
CA ASN A 106 -5.40 22.59 -15.62
C ASN A 106 -5.05 21.53 -14.59
N GLN A 107 -6.07 20.99 -13.94
CA GLN A 107 -5.91 19.80 -13.11
C GLN A 107 -5.72 18.57 -14.00
N PHE A 108 -4.65 17.83 -13.78
CA PHE A 108 -4.36 16.56 -14.45
C PHE A 108 -3.77 15.58 -13.45
N GLY A 109 -3.92 14.29 -13.69
CA GLY A 109 -3.45 13.27 -12.77
C GLY A 109 -4.33 13.06 -11.52
N GLY A 110 -3.84 12.21 -10.63
CA GLY A 110 -4.48 11.88 -9.36
C GLY A 110 -5.38 10.63 -9.38
N ILE A 111 -5.31 9.85 -8.29
CA ILE A 111 -6.19 8.72 -8.01
C ILE A 111 -7.00 9.07 -6.77
N ASP A 112 -8.32 9.11 -6.89
CA ASP A 112 -9.17 9.26 -5.72
C ASP A 112 -9.08 8.00 -4.84
N LEU A 113 -8.31 8.06 -3.76
CA LEU A 113 -8.10 6.92 -2.87
C LEU A 113 -9.41 6.41 -2.21
N ALA A 114 -10.52 7.15 -2.28
CA ALA A 114 -11.83 6.62 -1.91
C ALA A 114 -12.32 5.52 -2.87
N GLU A 115 -11.91 5.57 -4.14
CA GLU A 115 -12.26 4.55 -5.14
C GLU A 115 -11.70 3.18 -4.76
N VAL A 116 -10.56 3.13 -4.07
CA VAL A 116 -9.96 1.88 -3.61
C VAL A 116 -10.92 1.13 -2.69
N ASN A 117 -11.56 1.82 -1.74
CA ASN A 117 -12.56 1.20 -0.88
C ASN A 117 -13.79 0.71 -1.66
N GLN A 118 -14.21 1.48 -2.66
CA GLN A 118 -15.45 1.22 -3.41
C GLN A 118 -15.32 0.11 -4.45
N TYR A 119 -14.20 0.06 -5.18
CA TYR A 119 -14.04 -0.80 -6.35
C TYR A 119 -13.00 -1.90 -6.17
N VAL A 120 -12.10 -1.79 -5.18
CA VAL A 120 -10.91 -2.64 -5.08
C VAL A 120 -10.93 -3.50 -3.82
N ASP A 121 -10.88 -2.88 -2.65
CA ASP A 121 -10.82 -3.58 -1.37
C ASP A 121 -11.62 -2.83 -0.29
N PRO A 122 -12.75 -3.38 0.19
CA PRO A 122 -13.57 -2.73 1.22
C PRO A 122 -12.87 -2.58 2.58
N ARG A 123 -11.71 -3.22 2.77
CA ARG A 123 -10.85 -3.08 3.95
C ARG A 123 -10.01 -1.81 3.89
N TRP A 124 -9.86 -1.21 2.71
CA TRP A 124 -9.20 0.09 2.57
C TRP A 124 -9.92 1.13 3.40
N PRO A 125 -9.22 1.88 4.27
CA PRO A 125 -9.85 2.95 5.04
C PRO A 125 -10.33 4.05 4.08
N GLY A 126 -11.65 4.23 3.96
CA GLY A 126 -12.25 5.25 3.10
C GLY A 126 -11.93 6.70 3.52
N ARG A 127 -12.55 7.66 2.83
CA ARG A 127 -12.23 9.10 2.80
C ARG A 127 -12.16 9.85 4.15
N GLN A 128 -12.61 9.26 5.27
CA GLN A 128 -12.71 9.99 6.54
C GLN A 128 -12.42 9.10 7.76
N GLY A 129 -11.30 9.39 8.43
CA GLY A 129 -11.00 8.83 9.75
C GLY A 129 -9.52 8.88 10.11
N ARG A 130 -9.20 9.00 11.40
CA ARG A 130 -7.87 8.65 11.91
C ARG A 130 -7.75 7.14 11.92
N HIS A 131 -7.04 6.59 10.95
CA HIS A 131 -6.73 5.16 10.89
C HIS A 131 -5.31 4.93 11.38
N LEU A 132 -5.12 3.89 12.21
CA LEU A 132 -3.79 3.51 12.65
C LEU A 132 -3.14 2.67 11.55
N TRP A 133 -2.23 3.29 10.82
CA TRP A 133 -1.36 2.61 9.87
C TRP A 133 -0.09 2.15 10.57
N PHE A 134 0.43 1.00 10.14
CA PHE A 134 1.64 0.45 10.70
C PHE A 134 2.39 -0.42 9.68
N ARG A 135 3.71 -0.52 9.86
CA ARG A 135 4.60 -1.35 9.05
C ARG A 135 5.82 -1.81 9.84
N LEU A 136 6.54 -2.79 9.30
CA LEU A 136 7.92 -3.02 9.72
C LEU A 136 8.78 -1.80 9.36
N PRO A 137 9.71 -1.38 10.23
CA PRO A 137 10.66 -0.34 9.86
C PRO A 137 11.50 -0.83 8.68
N PRO A 138 11.76 0.01 7.67
CA PRO A 138 12.79 -0.28 6.68
C PRO A 138 14.15 -0.48 7.38
N PRO A 139 15.07 -1.25 6.80
CA PRO A 139 16.42 -1.41 7.35
C PRO A 139 17.06 -0.03 7.54
N MET A 140 17.92 0.11 8.54
CA MET A 140 18.65 1.37 8.79
C MET A 140 19.72 1.67 7.72
N THR A 141 19.66 1.01 6.58
CA THR A 141 20.48 1.31 5.41
C THR A 141 19.77 2.37 4.59
N ASP A 142 20.50 3.38 4.12
CA ASP A 142 19.96 4.40 3.20
C ASP A 142 19.59 3.82 1.81
N TYR A 143 19.83 2.52 1.60
CA TYR A 143 19.54 1.81 0.37
C TYR A 143 18.18 1.10 0.44
N VAL A 144 17.28 1.50 -0.45
CA VAL A 144 16.06 0.77 -0.81
C VAL A 144 16.39 -0.05 -2.07
N PRO A 145 16.10 -1.37 -2.10
CA PRO A 145 16.29 -2.18 -3.31
C PRO A 145 15.52 -1.62 -4.52
N ASP A 146 16.13 -1.66 -5.71
CA ASP A 146 15.56 -1.10 -6.95
C ASP A 146 14.20 -1.72 -7.35
N ASP A 147 13.96 -2.94 -6.89
CA ASP A 147 12.74 -3.73 -7.08
C ASP A 147 11.69 -3.51 -5.97
N ASP A 148 11.93 -2.60 -5.03
CA ASP A 148 10.96 -2.32 -3.97
C ASP A 148 9.91 -1.30 -4.42
N GLN A 149 8.67 -1.51 -4.00
CA GLN A 149 7.57 -0.62 -4.31
C GLN A 149 7.80 0.81 -3.82
N LEU A 150 8.62 1.01 -2.77
CA LEU A 150 8.86 2.34 -2.21
C LEU A 150 9.42 3.30 -3.26
N ILE A 151 10.31 2.83 -4.13
CA ILE A 151 10.86 3.64 -5.23
C ILE A 151 9.76 4.00 -6.23
N ARG A 152 8.81 3.08 -6.48
CA ARG A 152 7.70 3.34 -7.39
C ARG A 152 6.70 4.33 -6.82
N LEU A 153 6.43 4.24 -5.53
CA LEU A 153 5.63 5.22 -4.83
C LEU A 153 6.31 6.58 -4.92
N GLU A 154 7.60 6.69 -4.57
CA GLU A 154 8.40 7.92 -4.62
C GLU A 154 8.36 8.59 -6.01
N LEU A 155 8.65 7.83 -7.08
CA LEU A 155 8.58 8.34 -8.46
C LEU A 155 7.20 8.91 -8.82
N LEU A 156 6.13 8.25 -8.39
CA LEU A 156 4.77 8.78 -8.58
C LEU A 156 4.60 10.10 -7.81
N GLN A 157 5.11 10.21 -6.57
CA GLN A 157 5.04 11.44 -5.75
C GLN A 157 5.80 12.60 -6.38
N GLU A 158 6.89 12.30 -7.07
CA GLU A 158 7.69 13.29 -7.79
C GLU A 158 7.10 13.67 -9.17
N GLY A 159 5.96 13.10 -9.55
CA GLY A 159 5.21 13.46 -10.75
C GLY A 159 5.60 12.68 -12.00
N PHE A 160 6.28 11.54 -11.86
CA PHE A 160 6.47 10.63 -12.98
C PHE A 160 5.17 9.87 -13.26
N ILE A 161 4.40 10.32 -14.26
CA ILE A 161 3.13 9.71 -14.67
C ILE A 161 3.33 8.99 -16.02
N PRO A 162 3.35 7.65 -16.07
CA PRO A 162 3.33 6.90 -17.32
C PRO A 162 2.06 7.15 -18.13
N GLU A 163 2.11 7.04 -19.46
CA GLU A 163 0.95 7.23 -20.34
C GLU A 163 -0.23 6.32 -19.95
N ALA A 164 0.03 5.06 -19.59
CA ALA A 164 -1.02 4.14 -19.16
C ALA A 164 -1.65 4.51 -17.79
N PHE A 165 -0.97 5.32 -16.95
CA PHE A 165 -1.62 5.93 -15.78
C PHE A 165 -2.58 7.04 -16.21
N ASP A 166 -2.18 7.86 -17.17
CA ASP A 166 -3.04 8.93 -17.70
C ASP A 166 -4.32 8.37 -18.33
N GLU A 167 -4.22 7.30 -19.11
CA GLU A 167 -5.39 6.59 -19.66
C GLU A 167 -6.29 6.02 -18.54
N PHE A 168 -5.70 5.41 -17.51
CA PHE A 168 -6.44 4.93 -16.34
C PHE A 168 -7.22 6.06 -15.66
N MET A 169 -6.61 7.25 -15.51
CA MET A 169 -7.23 8.41 -14.86
C MET A 169 -8.32 9.03 -15.75
N GLY A 170 -8.12 9.07 -17.07
CA GLY A 170 -9.10 9.58 -18.03
C GLY A 170 -10.31 8.66 -18.26
N THR A 171 -10.26 7.41 -17.79
CA THR A 171 -11.35 6.45 -17.99
C THR A 171 -12.58 6.78 -17.12
N ILE A 172 -13.71 7.07 -17.77
CA ILE A 172 -15.00 7.41 -17.11
C ILE A 172 -15.58 6.22 -16.32
N ASP A 173 -15.54 5.02 -16.90
CA ASP A 173 -16.01 3.80 -16.21
C ASP A 173 -14.95 3.36 -15.21
N ARG A 174 -15.07 3.85 -13.96
CA ARG A 174 -14.10 3.60 -12.89
C ARG A 174 -13.94 2.11 -12.57
N LYS A 175 -15.02 1.33 -12.64
CA LYS A 175 -14.92 -0.12 -12.41
C LYS A 175 -14.03 -0.78 -13.47
N ARG A 176 -14.28 -0.46 -14.74
CA ARG A 176 -13.45 -0.96 -15.85
C ARG A 176 -12.00 -0.48 -15.75
N ALA A 177 -11.77 0.76 -15.29
CA ALA A 177 -10.43 1.27 -15.05
C ALA A 177 -9.68 0.42 -14.01
N TRP A 178 -10.31 0.10 -12.88
CA TRP A 178 -9.71 -0.75 -11.84
C TRP A 178 -9.52 -2.21 -12.28
N ASP A 179 -10.34 -2.71 -13.21
CA ASP A 179 -10.20 -4.07 -13.78
C ASP A 179 -9.07 -4.19 -14.84
N SER A 180 -8.51 -3.06 -15.31
CA SER A 180 -7.39 -3.00 -16.27
C SER A 180 -6.05 -3.45 -15.66
N ASP A 181 -5.03 -3.67 -16.48
CA ASP A 181 -3.70 -4.06 -15.99
C ASP A 181 -3.06 -2.94 -15.13
N THR A 182 -3.21 -1.67 -15.52
CA THR A 182 -2.82 -0.53 -14.68
C THR A 182 -3.60 -0.51 -13.36
N GLY A 183 -4.91 -0.77 -13.41
CA GLY A 183 -5.76 -0.84 -12.21
C GLY A 183 -5.34 -1.96 -11.25
N ARG A 184 -5.01 -3.14 -11.77
CA ARG A 184 -4.51 -4.28 -10.98
C ARG A 184 -3.14 -4.01 -10.37
N TYR A 185 -2.26 -3.35 -11.11
CA TYR A 185 -0.98 -2.91 -10.60
C TYR A 185 -1.16 -1.91 -9.45
N LEU A 186 -2.04 -0.92 -9.61
CA LEU A 186 -2.37 0.06 -8.57
C LEU A 186 -3.03 -0.59 -7.35
N GLN A 187 -3.93 -1.56 -7.57
CA GLN A 187 -4.52 -2.35 -6.50
C GLN A 187 -3.42 -3.04 -5.68
N TRP A 188 -2.47 -3.71 -6.34
CA TRP A 188 -1.35 -4.30 -5.65
C TRP A 188 -0.48 -3.24 -4.98
N LEU A 189 -0.13 -2.15 -5.67
CA LEU A 189 0.73 -1.08 -5.16
C LEU A 189 0.18 -0.41 -3.90
N LEU A 190 -1.14 -0.43 -3.69
CA LEU A 190 -1.79 0.12 -2.51
C LEU A 190 -2.11 -0.96 -1.47
N CYS A 191 -2.80 -2.03 -1.87
CA CYS A 191 -3.39 -3.02 -0.95
C CYS A 191 -2.54 -4.28 -0.77
N GLY A 192 -1.55 -4.50 -1.62
CA GLY A 192 -0.76 -5.72 -1.69
C GLY A 192 -1.51 -6.88 -2.34
N SER A 193 -0.84 -8.02 -2.39
CA SER A 193 -1.39 -9.25 -2.98
C SER A 193 -2.67 -9.67 -2.26
N PRO A 194 -3.71 -10.17 -2.98
CA PRO A 194 -4.91 -10.69 -2.36
C PRO A 194 -4.54 -11.69 -1.28
N THR A 195 -5.09 -11.52 -0.08
CA THR A 195 -5.01 -12.55 0.95
C THR A 195 -5.89 -13.69 0.46
N ALA A 196 -5.32 -14.89 0.25
CA ALA A 196 -6.13 -16.07 0.05
C ALA A 196 -7.13 -16.17 1.21
N THR A 197 -8.43 -16.04 0.89
CA THR A 197 -9.54 -16.18 1.84
C THR A 197 -9.70 -17.62 2.29
#